data_AF-W0EBU6-F1
#
_entry.id   AF-W0EBU6-F1
#
_cell.length_a   1.000
_cell.length_b   1.000
_cell.length_c   1.000
_cell.angle_alpha   90.00
_cell.angle_beta   90.00
_cell.angle_gamma   90.00
#
_symmetry.space_group_name_H-M   'P 1'
#
loop_
_entity.id
_entity.type
_entity.pdbx_description
1 polymer ?
#
loop_
_entity_poly.entity_id
_entity_poly.type
_entity_poly.pdbx_seq_one_letter_code
_entity_poly.pdbx_strand_id
1 'polypeptide(L)' 'MSKLYAVYTLAETIERFLGQAYLTEKDLQAIEQSFEDQLQSEYLITLTDGDVVNINIIDSIEEINADED' A
#
# COMPACT_ATOMS: atom_id res chain seq x y z
N MET A 1 -5.83 -14.67 -2.45
CA MET A 1 -6.25 -14.28 -1.08
C MET A 1 -5.69 -12.89 -0.81
N SER A 2 -6.26 -12.14 0.12
CA SER A 2 -5.66 -10.87 0.58
C SER A 2 -4.79 -11.09 1.81
N LYS A 3 -3.73 -10.31 1.95
CA LYS A 3 -2.87 -10.26 3.15
C LYS A 3 -2.88 -8.86 3.74
N LEU A 4 -2.60 -8.73 5.03
CA LEU A 4 -2.59 -7.44 5.72
C LEU A 4 -1.22 -6.77 5.56
N TYR A 5 -1.22 -5.50 5.16
CA TYR A 5 -0.01 -4.68 5.04
C TYR A 5 -0.18 -3.37 5.80
N ALA A 6 0.90 -2.89 6.41
CA ALA A 6 1.05 -1.47 6.73
C ALA A 6 1.43 -0.70 5.46
N VAL A 7 0.85 0.48 5.28
CA VAL A 7 1.01 1.33 4.10
C VAL A 7 1.63 2.66 4.51
N TYR A 8 2.66 3.08 3.78
CA TYR A 8 3.44 4.28 4.08
C TYR A 8 3.63 5.16 2.85
N THR A 9 3.80 6.46 3.10
CA THR A 9 4.21 7.47 2.11
C THR A 9 5.47 8.18 2.59
N LEU A 10 6.27 8.71 1.67
CA LEU A 10 7.44 9.51 1.96
C LEU A 10 7.12 10.99 1.67
N ALA A 11 6.96 11.77 2.74
CA ALA A 11 6.79 13.22 2.62
C ALA A 11 8.13 13.91 2.93
N GLU A 12 8.70 14.56 1.91
CA GLU A 12 10.03 15.21 1.95
C GLU A 12 11.16 14.21 2.23
N THR A 13 11.36 13.84 3.49
CA THR A 13 12.36 12.87 3.95
C THR A 13 11.85 12.01 5.11
N ILE A 14 10.56 12.11 5.44
CA ILE A 14 9.95 11.43 6.58
C ILE A 14 8.97 10.40 6.06
N GLU A 15 9.20 9.14 6.40
CA GLU A 15 8.21 8.09 6.18
C GLU A 15 7.03 8.32 7.13
N ARG A 16 5.85 8.35 6.55
CA ARG A 16 4.58 8.58 7.24
C ARG A 16 3.67 7.39 7.04
N PHE A 17 3.22 6.84 8.15
CA PHE A 17 2.18 5.82 8.17
C PHE A 17 0.85 6.39 7.66
N LEU A 18 0.29 5.73 6.64
CA LEU A 18 -1.03 6.05 6.08
C LEU A 18 -2.13 5.21 6.72
N GLY A 19 -1.85 3.94 7.01
CA GLY A 19 -2.83 3.01 7.58
C GLY A 19 -2.47 1.56 7.27
N GLN A 20 -3.42 0.65 7.50
CA GLN A 20 -3.29 -0.75 7.10
C GLN A 20 -4.27 -1.06 5.97
N ALA A 21 -3.96 -2.03 5.12
CA ALA A 21 -4.84 -2.48 4.06
C ALA A 21 -4.76 -3.98 3.85
N TYR A 22 -5.89 -4.61 3.53
CA TYR A 22 -5.91 -5.98 3.01
C TYR A 22 -5.65 -5.94 1.51
N LEU A 23 -4.44 -6.25 1.10
CA LEU A 23 -4.00 -6.19 -0.30
C LEU A 23 -4.10 -7.56 -0.96
N THR A 24 -4.72 -7.60 -2.15
CA THR A 24 -4.72 -8.77 -3.03
C THR A 24 -3.46 -8.80 -3.88
N GLU A 25 -3.20 -9.93 -4.56
CA GLU A 25 -2.11 -10.03 -5.55
C GLU A 25 -2.17 -8.95 -6.63
N LYS A 26 -3.39 -8.52 -7.02
CA LYS A 26 -3.59 -7.46 -7.99
C LYS A 26 -3.19 -6.08 -7.44
N ASP A 27 -3.49 -5.82 -6.17
CA ASP A 27 -3.13 -4.57 -5.51
C ASP A 27 -1.61 -4.49 -5.34
N LEU A 28 -0.97 -5.59 -4.93
CA LEU A 28 0.48 -5.71 -4.84
C LEU A 28 1.16 -5.47 -6.19
N GLN A 29 0.67 -6.11 -7.25
CA GLN A 29 1.18 -5.89 -8.60
C GLN A 29 1.04 -4.43 -9.05
N ALA A 30 -0.09 -3.79 -8.74
CA ALA A 30 -0.29 -2.38 -9.06
C ALA A 30 0.70 -1.48 -8.30
N ILE A 31 0.94 -1.76 -7.01
CA ILE A 31 1.91 -1.03 -6.18
C ILE A 31 3.33 -1.21 -6.72
N GLU A 32 3.73 -2.43 -7.06
CA GLU A 32 5.03 -2.71 -7.71
C GLU A 32 5.18 -1.93 -9.02
N GLN A 33 4.15 -1.93 -9.87
CA GLN A 33 4.13 -1.12 -11.10
C GLN A 33 4.22 0.37 -10.82
N SER A 34 3.63 0.86 -9.71
CA SER A 34 3.73 2.25 -9.29
C SER A 34 5.16 2.61 -8.91
N PHE A 35 5.86 1.74 -8.18
CA PHE A 35 7.26 1.96 -7.78
C PHE A 35 8.23 1.97 -8.97
N GLU A 36 7.87 1.29 -10.05
CA GLU A 36 8.64 1.26 -11.30
C GLU A 36 8.22 2.32 -12.32
N ASP A 37 7.32 3.26 -11.97
CA ASP A 37 6.71 4.25 -12.89
C ASP A 37 6.02 3.61 -14.12
N GLN A 38 5.51 2.38 -13.98
CA GLN A 38 4.86 1.60 -15.04
C GLN A 38 3.34 1.53 -14.92
N LEU A 39 2.77 2.07 -13.85
CA LEU A 39 1.33 2.05 -13.63
C LEU A 39 0.61 2.88 -14.70
N GLN A 40 -0.22 2.22 -15.51
CA GLN A 40 -0.83 2.84 -16.69
C GLN A 40 -2.09 3.67 -16.40
N SER A 41 -2.66 3.54 -15.20
CA SER A 41 -3.93 4.17 -14.83
C SER A 41 -4.02 4.36 -13.33
N GLU A 42 -4.86 5.29 -12.90
CA GLU A 42 -5.17 5.46 -11.48
C GLU A 42 -5.64 4.13 -10.87
N TYR A 43 -5.08 3.81 -9.69
CA TYR A 43 -5.43 2.64 -8.92
C TYR A 43 -5.61 3.05 -7.46
N LEU A 44 -6.74 2.63 -6.88
CA LEU A 44 -7.14 2.98 -5.53
C LEU A 44 -7.23 1.72 -4.68
N ILE A 45 -6.79 1.83 -3.42
CA ILE A 45 -6.99 0.78 -2.40
C ILE A 45 -7.78 1.36 -1.24
N THR A 46 -8.46 0.48 -0.50
CA THR A 46 -9.20 0.84 0.72
C THR A 46 -8.42 0.37 1.94
N LEU A 47 -8.16 1.31 2.85
CA LEU A 47 -7.55 1.06 4.14
C LEU A 47 -8.56 0.42 5.11
N THR A 48 -8.07 -0.20 6.19
CA THR A 48 -8.89 -0.93 7.17
C THR A 48 -9.83 -0.03 7.98
N ASP A 49 -9.55 1.26 8.06
CA ASP A 49 -10.41 2.29 8.66
C ASP A 49 -11.48 2.84 7.70
N GLY A 50 -11.44 2.43 6.42
CA GLY A 50 -12.39 2.82 5.38
C GLY A 50 -11.89 3.95 4.47
N ASP A 51 -10.73 4.54 4.76
CA ASP A 51 -10.13 5.55 3.89
C ASP A 51 -9.71 4.94 2.54
N VAL A 52 -9.73 5.77 1.49
CA VAL A 52 -9.34 5.36 0.14
C VAL A 52 -8.10 6.14 -0.26
N VAL A 53 -7.04 5.42 -0.64
CA VAL A 53 -5.78 6.03 -1.05
C VAL A 53 -5.43 5.63 -2.48
N ASN A 54 -4.84 6.57 -3.21
CA ASN A 54 -4.26 6.30 -4.52
C ASN A 54 -2.89 5.66 -4.33
N ILE A 55 -2.58 4.59 -5.05
CA ILE A 55 -1.31 3.89 -4.84
C ILE A 55 -0.08 4.71 -5.25
N ASN A 56 -0.26 5.74 -6.09
CA ASN A 56 0.84 6.63 -6.51
C ASN A 56 1.42 7.45 -5.35
N ILE A 57 0.72 7.55 -4.20
CA ILE A 57 1.25 8.18 -2.99
C ILE A 57 1.90 7.18 -2.04
N ILE A 58 1.83 5.89 -2.34
CA ILE A 58 2.47 4.86 -1.54
C ILE A 58 3.92 4.82 -1.95
N ASP A 59 4.81 4.79 -0.96
CA ASP A 59 6.26 4.66 -1.17
C ASP A 59 6.79 3.34 -0.60
N SER A 60 6.07 2.75 0.37
CA SER A 60 6.48 1.50 1.01
C SER A 60 5.27 0.77 1.59
N ILE A 61 5.37 -0.56 1.62
CA ILE A 61 4.42 -1.46 2.28
C ILE A 61 5.17 -2.53 3.07
N GLU A 62 4.59 -2.95 4.20
CA GLU A 62 5.17 -3.96 5.08
C GLU A 62 4.12 -5.02 5.43
N GLU A 63 4.40 -6.30 5.15
CA GLU A 63 3.48 -7.40 5.44
C GLU A 63 3.37 -7.61 6.96
N ILE A 64 2.15 -7.56 7.49
CA ILE A 64 1.89 -7.80 8.90
C ILE A 64 1.55 -9.29 9.07
N ASN A 65 2.51 -10.06 9.57
CA ASN A 65 2.28 -11.44 9.98
C ASN A 65 1.63 -11.45 11.36
N ALA A 66 0.46 -12.08 11.49
CA ALA A 66 -0.26 -12.19 12.76
C ALA A 66 0.40 -13.17 13.77
N ASP A 67 1.61 -13.66 13.47
CA ASP A 67 2.32 -14.72 14.21
C ASP A 67 3.58 -14.21 14.97
N GLU A 68 3.82 -12.91 15.05
CA GLU A 68 4.84 -12.35 15.95
C GLU A 68 4.24 -11.94 17.31
N ASP A 69 4.03 -12.94 18.18
CA ASP A 69 3.89 -12.81 19.64
C ASP A 69 5.09 -13.49 20.34
#